data_AF-A0A182ATH0-F1
#
_entry.id   AF-A0A182ATH0-F1
#
_cell.length_a   1.000
_cell.length_b   1.000
_cell.length_c   1.000
_cell.angle_alpha   90.00
_cell.angle_beta   90.00
_cell.angle_gamma   90.00
#
_symmetry.space_group_name_H-M   'P 1'
#
loop_
_entity.id
_entity.type
_entity.pdbx_description
1 polymer ?
#
loop_
_entity_poly.entity_id
_entity_poly.type
_entity_poly.pdbx_seq_one_letter_code
_entity_poly.pdbx_strand_id
1 'polypeptide(L)'
;MGRRCKAKDVVAVLEELTSLYPAPAFIRSDNGPEFIAQALRDWCEASSATSTAYIEPGSPWENGFAESFNGRFRDEFLNTELFTTAPEAQILADRWRWEYNSLRPHSALQGRTPLEAAQQGAAA
;
A
#
# COMPACT_ATOMS: atom_id res chain seq x y z
N MET A 1 8.84 -2.72 -22.50
CA MET A 1 8.70 -1.34 -22.01
C MET A 1 7.88 -1.37 -20.73
N GLY A 2 8.51 -1.23 -19.56
CA GLY A 2 7.82 -1.27 -18.27
C GLY A 2 7.21 0.09 -17.94
N ARG A 3 5.95 0.12 -17.49
CA ARG A 3 5.33 1.33 -16.95
C ARG A 3 6.10 1.74 -15.69
N ARG A 4 6.51 3.01 -15.61
CA ARG A 4 7.12 3.58 -14.39
C ARG A 4 6.03 4.30 -13.59
N CYS A 5 5.98 4.02 -12.29
CA CYS A 5 5.19 4.81 -11.35
C CYS A 5 5.85 6.19 -11.19
N LYS A 6 5.05 7.26 -11.24
CA LYS A 6 5.50 8.63 -10.97
C LYS A 6 4.72 9.18 -9.77
N ALA A 7 5.19 10.28 -9.21
CA ALA A 7 4.53 10.94 -8.08
C ALA A 7 3.03 11.22 -8.32
N LYS A 8 2.64 11.62 -9.53
CA LYS A 8 1.23 11.82 -9.90
C LYS A 8 0.37 10.54 -9.80
N ASP A 9 0.97 9.38 -10.06
CA ASP A 9 0.28 8.10 -10.00
C ASP A 9 0.09 7.70 -8.52
N VAL A 10 1.07 8.00 -7.66
CA VAL A 10 0.96 7.84 -6.20
C VAL A 10 -0.14 8.73 -5.64
N VAL A 11 -0.16 10.01 -5.99
CA VAL A 11 -1.19 10.96 -5.55
C VAL A 11 -2.59 10.50 -5.98
N ALA A 12 -2.76 10.06 -7.23
CA ALA A 12 -4.05 9.55 -7.69
C ALA A 12 -4.54 8.33 -6.89
N VAL A 13 -3.64 7.41 -6.53
CA VAL A 13 -3.98 6.27 -5.67
C VAL A 13 -4.34 6.72 -4.26
N LEU A 14 -3.63 7.71 -3.71
CA LEU A 14 -3.95 8.25 -2.39
C LEU A 14 -5.31 8.95 -2.36
N GLU A 15 -5.64 9.74 -3.38
CA GLU A 15 -6.95 10.38 -3.53
C GLU A 15 -8.09 9.33 -3.63
N GLU A 16 -7.88 8.26 -4.39
CA GLU A 16 -8.84 7.15 -4.44
C GLU A 16 -9.01 6.51 -3.06
N LEU A 17 -7.91 6.19 -2.37
CA LEU A 17 -7.95 5.56 -1.05
C LEU A 17 -8.60 6.46 0.01
N THR A 18 -8.32 7.76 0.02
CA THR A 18 -8.94 8.69 0.98
C THR A 18 -10.40 9.03 0.65
N SER A 19 -10.87 8.70 -0.55
CA SER A 19 -12.31 8.71 -0.85
C SER A 19 -13.06 7.52 -0.25
N LEU A 20 -12.35 6.44 0.07
CA LEU A 20 -12.91 5.17 0.58
C LEU A 20 -12.67 4.99 2.07
N TYR A 21 -11.58 5.54 2.60
CA TYR A 21 -11.13 5.36 3.98
C TYR A 21 -10.74 6.71 4.60
N PRO A 22 -10.77 6.83 5.94
CA PRO A 22 -10.22 7.99 6.62
C PRO A 22 -8.75 8.21 6.23
N ALA A 23 -8.36 9.47 6.02
CA ALA A 23 -6.99 9.81 5.70
C ALA A 23 -6.05 9.43 6.87
N PRO A 24 -4.92 8.76 6.60
CA PRO A 24 -3.98 8.39 7.65
C PRO A 24 -3.25 9.63 8.18
N ALA A 25 -2.84 9.60 9.46
CA ALA A 25 -2.00 10.66 10.03
C ALA A 25 -0.62 10.72 9.36
N PHE A 26 -0.06 9.55 9.02
CA PHE A 26 1.25 9.45 8.38
C PHE A 26 1.25 8.42 7.25
N ILE A 27 1.92 8.76 6.14
CA ILE A 27 2.29 7.82 5.08
C ILE A 27 3.77 7.51 5.23
N ARG A 28 4.09 6.26 5.53
CA ARG A 28 5.48 5.77 5.56
C ARG A 28 5.89 5.27 4.18
N SER A 29 7.05 5.72 3.70
CA SER A 29 7.60 5.33 2.40
C SER A 29 9.12 5.31 2.43
N ASP A 30 9.72 4.67 1.44
CA ASP A 30 11.15 4.85 1.18
C ASP A 30 11.44 6.23 0.56
N ASN A 31 12.71 6.46 0.21
CA ASN A 31 13.18 7.68 -0.41
C ASN A 31 13.09 7.64 -1.96
N GLY A 32 12.20 6.82 -2.52
CA GLY A 32 11.95 6.74 -3.95
C GLY A 32 11.52 8.11 -4.53
N PRO A 33 11.93 8.45 -5.77
CA PRO A 33 11.63 9.74 -6.38
C PRO A 33 10.12 10.03 -6.50
N GLU A 34 9.29 9.00 -6.59
CA GLU A 34 7.83 9.10 -6.59
C GLU A 34 7.25 9.52 -5.24
N PHE A 35 7.94 9.26 -4.12
CA PHE A 35 7.50 9.57 -2.77
C PHE A 35 8.10 10.86 -2.23
N ILE A 36 9.33 11.22 -2.62
CA ILE A 36 9.96 12.48 -2.15
C ILE A 36 9.58 13.70 -2.99
N ALA A 37 8.88 13.50 -4.11
CA ALA A 37 8.50 14.55 -5.04
C ALA A 37 7.58 15.60 -4.40
N GLN A 38 7.72 16.85 -4.88
CA GLN A 38 6.92 17.99 -4.41
C GLN A 38 5.41 17.72 -4.47
N ALA A 39 4.93 17.03 -5.51
CA ALA A 39 3.52 16.72 -5.67
C ALA A 39 2.92 15.93 -4.49
N LEU A 40 3.68 15.02 -3.85
CA LEU A 40 3.17 14.31 -2.67
C LEU A 40 3.16 15.22 -1.43
N ARG A 41 4.15 16.11 -1.30
CA ARG A 41 4.20 17.10 -0.23
C ARG A 41 3.03 18.07 -0.32
N ASP A 42 2.76 18.58 -1.52
CA ASP A 42 1.62 19.48 -1.79
C ASP A 42 0.29 18.80 -1.43
N TRP A 43 0.14 17.50 -1.75
CA TRP A 43 -1.05 16.73 -1.38
C TRP A 43 -1.19 16.56 0.15
N CYS A 44 -0.10 16.27 0.86
CA CYS A 44 -0.10 16.19 2.32
C CYS A 44 -0.44 17.54 2.97
N GLU A 45 0.13 18.64 2.47
CA GLU A 45 -0.19 19.98 2.94
C GLU A 45 -1.67 20.34 2.70
N ALA A 46 -2.21 19.98 1.53
CA ALA A 46 -3.62 20.21 1.21
C ALA A 46 -4.58 19.36 2.06
N SER A 47 -4.21 18.13 2.41
CA SER A 47 -5.08 17.24 3.18
C SER A 47 -5.23 17.63 4.65
N SER A 48 -4.32 18.47 5.18
CA SER A 48 -4.27 18.98 6.57
C SER A 48 -4.16 17.91 7.68
N ALA A 49 -4.40 16.64 7.35
CA ALA A 49 -4.47 15.51 8.27
C ALA A 49 -3.38 14.46 8.03
N THR A 50 -2.64 14.54 6.92
CA THR A 50 -1.65 13.53 6.54
C THR A 50 -0.26 14.14 6.37
N SER A 51 0.75 13.51 6.96
CA SER A 51 2.17 13.86 6.78
C SER A 51 2.98 12.68 6.24
N THR A 52 4.15 12.94 5.65
CA THR A 52 5.06 11.88 5.19
C THR A 52 6.05 11.48 6.30
N ALA A 53 6.25 10.17 6.49
CA ALA A 53 7.25 9.60 7.38
C ALA A 53 8.25 8.76 6.57
N TYR A 54 9.26 9.42 6.00
CA TYR A 54 10.31 8.73 5.23
C TYR A 54 11.14 7.82 6.13
N ILE A 55 11.61 6.70 5.58
CA ILE A 55 12.65 5.91 6.24
C ILE A 55 13.97 6.68 6.29
N GLU A 56 14.76 6.45 7.32
CA GLU A 56 16.10 7.02 7.45
C GLU A 56 17.02 6.51 6.31
N PRO A 57 17.83 7.39 5.70
CA PRO A 57 18.81 6.96 4.70
C PRO A 57 19.74 5.88 5.25
N GLY A 58 19.79 4.73 4.57
CA GLY A 58 20.58 3.58 5.02
C GLY A 58 19.85 2.64 5.99
N SER A 59 18.55 2.85 6.23
CA SER A 59 17.72 2.05 7.15
C SER A 59 16.62 1.25 6.45
N PRO A 60 16.93 0.32 5.52
CA PRO A 60 15.92 -0.44 4.77
C PRO A 60 14.98 -1.28 5.66
N TRP A 61 15.44 -1.69 6.84
CA TRP A 61 14.63 -2.46 7.80
C TRP A 61 13.37 -1.71 8.27
N GLU A 62 13.34 -0.37 8.17
CA GLU A 62 12.17 0.43 8.50
C GLU A 62 11.03 0.28 7.48
N ASN A 63 11.33 -0.22 6.27
CA ASN A 63 10.36 -0.53 5.22
C ASN A 63 9.91 -2.01 5.25
N GLY A 64 10.28 -2.76 6.29
CA GLY A 64 10.08 -4.21 6.36
C GLY A 64 8.64 -4.68 6.18
N PHE A 65 7.64 -3.86 6.54
CA PHE A 65 6.23 -4.19 6.30
C PHE A 65 5.88 -4.22 4.81
N ALA A 66 6.23 -3.16 4.07
CA ALA A 66 5.96 -3.08 2.64
C ALA A 66 6.77 -4.13 1.86
N GLU A 67 8.02 -4.37 2.27
CA GLU A 67 8.86 -5.42 1.69
C GLU A 67 8.29 -6.82 1.93
N SER A 68 7.85 -7.12 3.15
CA SER A 68 7.22 -8.39 3.49
C SER A 68 5.92 -8.61 2.72
N PHE A 69 5.09 -7.57 2.59
CA PHE A 69 3.88 -7.63 1.78
C PHE A 69 4.20 -7.91 0.31
N ASN A 70 5.12 -7.15 -0.28
CA ASN A 70 5.50 -7.31 -1.69
C ASN A 70 6.15 -8.67 -1.96
N GLY A 71 6.93 -9.20 -1.02
CA GLY A 71 7.49 -10.55 -1.07
C GLY A 71 6.38 -11.61 -1.12
N ARG A 72 5.42 -11.55 -0.20
CA ARG A 72 4.27 -12.47 -0.18
C ARG A 72 3.41 -12.37 -1.43
N PHE A 73 3.10 -11.16 -1.87
CA PHE A 73 2.33 -10.96 -3.11
C PHE A 73 3.06 -11.56 -4.32
N ARG A 74 4.39 -11.44 -4.36
CA ARG A 74 5.19 -12.06 -5.42
C ARG A 74 5.15 -13.58 -5.34
N ASP A 75 5.44 -14.14 -4.17
CA ASP A 75 5.61 -15.58 -3.99
C ASP A 75 4.30 -16.36 -4.07
N GLU A 76 3.20 -15.77 -3.57
CA GLU A 76 1.90 -16.44 -3.50
C GLU A 76 0.99 -16.14 -4.69
N PHE A 77 1.23 -15.05 -5.44
CA PHE A 77 0.38 -14.65 -6.56
C PHE A 77 1.15 -14.45 -7.88
N LEU A 78 2.15 -13.56 -7.92
CA LEU A 78 2.79 -13.24 -9.21
C LEU A 78 3.61 -14.41 -9.78
N ASN A 79 4.19 -15.25 -8.92
CA ASN A 79 5.00 -16.39 -9.32
C ASN A 79 4.18 -17.68 -9.53
N THR A 80 2.92 -17.71 -9.08
CA THR A 80 2.06 -18.90 -9.12
C THR A 80 1.13 -18.91 -10.33
N GLU A 81 0.88 -17.75 -10.94
CA GLU A 81 -0.06 -17.59 -12.04
C GLU A 81 0.63 -17.29 -13.38
N LEU A 82 0.04 -17.78 -14.47
CA LEU A 82 0.40 -17.39 -15.83
C LEU A 82 -0.66 -16.43 -16.38
N PHE A 83 -0.31 -15.15 -16.48
CA PHE A 83 -1.22 -14.14 -17.01
C PHE A 83 -1.14 -14.07 -18.53
N THR A 84 -2.29 -14.16 -19.20
CA THR A 84 -2.37 -14.01 -20.66
C THR A 84 -2.58 -12.55 -21.07
N THR A 85 -3.22 -11.75 -20.20
CA THR A 85 -3.45 -10.32 -20.45
C THR A 85 -3.32 -9.47 -19.18
N ALA A 86 -3.06 -8.16 -19.35
CA ALA A 86 -3.00 -7.23 -18.22
C ALA A 86 -4.35 -7.05 -17.48
N PRO A 87 -5.52 -6.98 -18.15
CA PRO A 87 -6.81 -6.95 -17.45
C PRO A 87 -7.09 -8.21 -16.62
N GLU A 88 -6.72 -9.39 -17.14
CA GLU A 88 -6.81 -10.64 -16.37
C GLU A 88 -5.95 -10.57 -15.10
N ALA A 89 -4.69 -10.14 -15.22
CA ALA A 89 -3.81 -9.96 -14.07
C ALA A 89 -4.39 -8.98 -13.03
N GLN A 90 -5.04 -7.90 -13.47
CA GLN A 90 -5.69 -6.94 -12.58
C GLN A 90 -6.86 -7.56 -11.81
N ILE A 91 -7.76 -8.27 -12.50
CA ILE A 91 -8.91 -8.94 -11.87
C ILE A 91 -8.45 -9.96 -10.82
N LEU A 92 -7.44 -10.76 -11.16
CA LEU A 92 -6.90 -11.76 -10.23
C LEU A 92 -6.16 -11.10 -9.05
N ALA A 93 -5.43 -10.01 -9.29
CA ALA A 93 -4.77 -9.25 -8.22
C ALA A 93 -5.79 -8.61 -7.26
N ASP A 94 -6.91 -8.10 -7.79
CA ASP A 94 -8.00 -7.55 -6.98
C ASP A 94 -8.65 -8.61 -6.12
N ARG A 95 -8.89 -9.79 -6.68
CA ARG A 95 -9.38 -10.95 -5.92
C ARG A 95 -8.40 -11.35 -4.83
N TRP A 96 -7.12 -11.51 -5.14
CA TRP A 96 -6.10 -11.87 -4.16
C TRP A 96 -6.02 -10.83 -3.03
N ARG A 97 -6.08 -9.53 -3.37
CA ARG A 97 -6.09 -8.43 -2.40
C ARG A 97 -7.31 -8.50 -1.47
N TRP A 98 -8.49 -8.81 -2.01
CA TRP A 98 -9.70 -9.01 -1.20
C TRP A 98 -9.55 -10.22 -0.26
N GLU A 99 -9.07 -11.35 -0.76
CA GLU A 99 -8.84 -12.55 0.06
C GLU A 99 -7.82 -12.28 1.19
N TYR A 100 -6.72 -11.60 0.88
CA TYR A 100 -5.70 -11.19 1.84
C TYR A 100 -6.26 -10.29 2.94
N ASN A 101 -7.06 -9.28 2.57
CA ASN A 101 -7.56 -8.28 3.52
C ASN A 101 -8.78 -8.75 4.31
N SER A 102 -9.64 -9.60 3.73
CA SER A 102 -10.97 -9.90 4.28
C SER A 102 -11.14 -11.33 4.79
N LEU A 103 -10.31 -12.29 4.36
CA LEU A 103 -10.47 -13.69 4.74
C LEU A 103 -9.28 -14.27 5.49
N ARG A 104 -8.06 -13.77 5.24
CA ARG A 104 -6.84 -14.37 5.79
C ARG A 104 -6.54 -13.83 7.20
N PRO A 105 -6.46 -14.68 8.23
CA PRO A 105 -5.99 -14.27 9.55
C PRO A 105 -4.47 -14.12 9.59
N HIS A 106 -3.97 -13.10 10.29
CA HIS A 106 -2.55 -12.82 10.44
C HIS A 106 -2.11 -12.96 11.90
N SER A 107 -1.03 -13.71 12.14
CA SER A 107 -0.46 -13.88 13.48
C SER A 107 -0.03 -12.55 14.11
N ALA A 108 0.54 -11.64 13.31
CA ALA A 108 0.88 -10.28 13.73
C ALA A 108 -0.34 -9.45 14.16
N LEU A 109 -1.55 -9.84 13.72
CA LEU A 109 -2.83 -9.22 14.08
C LEU A 109 -3.62 -10.09 15.07
N GLN A 110 -2.93 -10.93 15.86
CA GLN A 110 -3.56 -11.82 16.85
C GLN A 110 -4.61 -12.77 16.26
N GLY A 111 -4.40 -13.21 15.01
CA GLY A 111 -5.32 -14.09 14.31
C GLY A 111 -6.50 -13.37 13.63
N ARG A 112 -6.49 -12.04 13.57
CA ARG A 112 -7.48 -11.25 12.83
C ARG A 112 -7.04 -11.01 11.39
N THR A 113 -8.01 -10.72 10.54
CA THR A 113 -7.78 -10.20 9.18
C THR A 113 -7.36 -8.73 9.22
N PRO A 114 -6.68 -8.22 8.17
CA PRO A 114 -6.34 -6.80 8.08
C PRO A 114 -7.57 -5.89 8.18
N LEU A 115 -8.70 -6.27 7.57
CA LEU A 115 -9.94 -5.50 7.64
C LEU A 115 -10.49 -5.41 9.07
N GLU A 116 -10.53 -6.52 9.80
CA GLU A 116 -10.98 -6.54 11.20
C GLU A 116 -10.07 -5.69 12.09
N ALA A 117 -8.75 -5.76 11.89
CA ALA A 117 -7.79 -4.95 12.63
C ALA A 117 -7.98 -3.45 12.36
N ALA A 118 -8.23 -3.06 11.11
CA ALA A 118 -8.49 -1.67 10.72
C ALA A 118 -9.79 -1.13 11.35
N GLN A 119 -10.86 -1.94 11.38
CA GLN A 119 -12.13 -1.56 12.00
C GLN A 119 -12.03 -1.36 13.52
N GLN A 120 -11.20 -2.15 14.20
CA GLN A 120 -10.95 -1.98 15.64
C GLN A 120 -10.08 -0.76 15.94
N GLY A 121 -9.06 -0.49 15.13
CA GLY A 121 -8.21 0.70 15.26
C GLY A 121 -8.96 2.02 15.02
N ALA A 122 -10.03 1.99 14.21
CA ALA A 122 -10.88 3.16 13.97
C ALA A 122 -11.89 3.46 15.10
N ALA A 123 -12.06 2.54 16.06
CA ALA A 123 -12.99 2.65 17.19
C ALA A 123 -12.32 3.02 18.52
N ALA A 124 -11.01 3.29 18.51
CA ALA A 124 -10.19 3.69 19.66
C ALA A 124 -9.70 5.13 19.51
#